data_AF-A0A7C5HKE0-F1
#
_entry.id   AF-A0A7C5HKE0-F1
#
_cell.length_a   1.000
_cell.length_b   1.000
_cell.length_c   1.000
_cell.angle_alpha   90.00
_cell.angle_beta   90.00
_cell.angle_gamma   90.00
#
_symmetry.space_group_name_H-M   'P 1'
#
loop_
_entity.id
_entity.type
_entity.pdbx_description
1 polymer ?
#
loop_
_entity_poly.entity_id
_entity_poly.type
_entity_poly.pdbx_seq_one_letter_code
_entity_poly.pdbx_strand_id
1 'polypeptide(L)' 'SVIYIPETFHTLQPLLSVIPLQLLAYHVADLRGYDVDQPRNLAKSVTVE' A
#
# COMPACT_ATOMS: atom_id res chain seq x y z
N SER A 1 -4.83 -6.24 -17.47
CA SER A 1 -5.49 -4.99 -17.06
C SER A 1 -4.43 -3.92 -16.90
N VAL A 2 -4.73 -2.66 -17.23
CA VAL A 2 -3.80 -1.52 -17.12
C VAL A 2 -4.45 -0.46 -16.24
N ILE A 3 -3.69 0.14 -15.33
CA ILE A 3 -4.13 1.26 -14.49
C ILE A 3 -3.41 2.52 -14.95
N TYR A 4 -4.16 3.50 -15.42
CA TYR A 4 -3.62 4.80 -15.82
C TYR A 4 -3.46 5.68 -14.59
N ILE A 5 -2.29 6.30 -14.47
CA ILE A 5 -2.00 7.30 -13.44
C ILE A 5 -2.06 8.68 -14.12
N PRO A 6 -2.72 9.67 -13.50
CA PRO A 6 -2.78 11.02 -14.07
C PRO A 6 -1.37 11.64 -14.15
N GLU A 7 -1.18 12.50 -15.14
CA GLU A 7 0.06 13.25 -15.29
C GLU A 7 0.27 14.21 -14.10
N THR A 8 1.52 14.30 -13.64
CA THR A 8 1.94 15.18 -12.56
C THR A 8 3.39 15.60 -12.76
N PHE A 9 3.91 16.48 -11.89
CA PHE A 9 5.33 16.81 -11.88
C PHE A 9 6.17 15.54 -11.70
N HIS A 10 7.28 15.44 -12.43
CA HIS A 10 8.16 14.26 -12.39
C HIS A 10 8.53 13.84 -10.95
N THR A 11 8.78 14.81 -10.08
CA THR A 11 9.11 14.58 -8.65
C THR A 11 7.96 13.96 -7.85
N LEU A 12 6.70 14.17 -8.27
CA LEU A 12 5.50 13.63 -7.61
C LEU A 12 5.02 12.31 -8.22
N GLN A 13 5.55 11.91 -9.38
CA GLN A 13 5.16 10.66 -10.05
C GLN A 13 5.26 9.42 -9.13
N PRO A 14 6.32 9.26 -8.30
CA PRO A 14 6.42 8.12 -7.40
C PRO A 14 5.26 8.06 -6.40
N LEU A 15 4.83 9.22 -5.89
CA LEU A 15 3.76 9.33 -4.90
C LEU A 15 2.41 8.85 -5.46
N LEU A 16 2.09 9.18 -6.72
CA LEU A 16 0.85 8.71 -7.33
C LEU A 16 0.93 7.23 -7.73
N SER A 17 2.11 6.76 -8.18
CA SER A 17 2.29 5.38 -8.61
C SER A 17 2.17 4.33 -7.50
N VAL A 18 2.39 4.71 -6.24
CA VAL A 18 2.29 3.76 -5.11
C VAL A 18 0.84 3.54 -4.67
N ILE A 19 -0.07 4.50 -4.93
CA ILE A 19 -1.47 4.42 -4.48
C ILE A 19 -2.19 3.17 -5.04
N PRO A 20 -2.13 2.86 -6.35
CA PRO A 20 -2.74 1.63 -6.87
C PRO A 20 -2.16 0.36 -6.25
N LEU A 21 -0.87 0.35 -5.92
CA LEU A 21 -0.21 -0.79 -5.29
C LEU A 21 -0.65 -0.96 -3.84
N GLN A 22 -0.84 0.13 -3.10
CA GLN A 22 -1.38 0.12 -1.74
C GLN A 22 -2.83 -0.41 -1.72
N LEU A 23 -3.67 0.07 -2.66
CA LEU A 23 -5.05 -0.41 -2.81
C LEU A 23 -5.10 -1.89 -3.21
N LEU A 24 -4.22 -2.32 -4.11
CA LEU A 24 -4.11 -3.73 -4.48
C LEU A 24 -3.77 -4.60 -3.26
N ALA A 25 -2.78 -4.19 -2.46
CA ALA A 25 -2.40 -4.92 -1.25
C ALA A 25 -3.56 -5.00 -0.25
N TYR A 26 -4.26 -3.88 -0.03
CA TYR A 26 -5.45 -3.83 0.83
C TYR A 26 -6.54 -4.80 0.37
N HIS A 27 -6.97 -4.72 -0.89
CA HIS A 27 -8.05 -5.58 -1.40
C HIS A 27 -7.65 -7.05 -1.43
N VAL A 28 -6.39 -7.36 -1.73
CA VAL A 28 -5.90 -8.75 -1.71
C VAL A 28 -5.86 -9.32 -0.29
N ALA A 29 -5.51 -8.51 0.71
CA ALA A 29 -5.53 -8.93 2.11
C ALA A 29 -6.97 -9.13 2.63
N ASP A 30 -7.87 -8.20 2.32
CA ASP A 30 -9.30 -8.28 2.67
C ASP A 30 -9.97 -9.51 2.03
N LEU A 31 -9.76 -9.75 0.74
CA LEU A 31 -10.26 -10.94 0.03
C LEU A 31 -9.72 -12.26 0.61
N ARG A 32 -8.57 -12.23 1.28
CA ARG A 32 -7.98 -13.39 1.96
C ARG A 32 -8.38 -13.50 3.43
N GLY A 33 -9.16 -12.55 3.95
CA GLY A 33 -9.58 -12.50 5.35
C GLY A 33 -8.43 -12.20 6.32
N TYR A 34 -7.40 -11.48 5.86
CA TYR A 34 -6.32 -11.00 6.72
C TYR A 34 -6.68 -9.65 7.34
N ASP A 35 -6.31 -9.47 8.62
CA ASP A 35 -6.38 -8.16 9.28
C ASP A 35 -5.31 -7.25 8.69
N VAL A 36 -5.75 -6.23 7.93
CA VAL A 36 -4.86 -5.28 7.26
C VAL A 36 -4.20 -4.32 8.24
N ASP A 37 -4.86 -4.03 9.36
CA ASP A 37 -4.36 -3.13 10.40
C ASP A 37 -3.39 -3.84 11.36
N GLN A 38 -3.46 -5.17 11.45
CA GLN A 38 -2.57 -6.01 12.27
C GLN A 38 -1.87 -7.10 11.44
N PRO A 39 -0.93 -6.71 10.56
CA PRO A 39 -0.17 -7.67 9.79
C PRO A 39 0.67 -8.58 10.70
N ARG A 40 0.72 -9.88 10.35
CA ARG A 40 1.45 -10.88 11.12
C ARG A 40 2.92 -10.50 11.28
N ASN A 41 3.47 -10.73 12.47
CA ASN A 41 4.89 -10.51 12.83
C ASN A 41 5.36 -9.04 12.79
N LEU A 42 4.43 -8.08 12.72
CA LEU A 42 4.74 -6.66 12.66
C LEU A 42 4.09 -5.94 13.85
N ALA A 43 4.87 -5.07 14.49
CA ALA A 43 4.35 -4.08 15.42
C ALA A 43 4.31 -2.71 14.71
N LYS A 44 3.37 -1.86 15.11
CA LYS A 44 3.19 -0.51 14.53
C LYS A 44 4.44 0.37 14.66
N SER A 45 5.28 0.10 15.66
CA SER A 45 6.59 0.73 15.84
C SER A 45 7.51 -0.28 16.50
N VAL A 46 8.77 -0.31 16.08
CA VAL A 46 9.82 -1.07 16.76
C VAL A 46 10.52 -0.10 17.70
N THR A 47 10.11 -0.10 18.97
CA THR A 47 10.88 0.53 20.04
C THR A 47 11.80 -0.53 20.64
N VAL A 48 13.10 -0.38 20.47
CA VAL A 48 14.10 -1.19 21.15
C VAL A 48 14.46 -0.45 22.43
N GLU A 49 14.24 -1.08 23.59
CA GLU A 49 15.01 -0.76 24.80
C GLU A 49 16.36 -1.50 24.76
#